data_AF-A0A2H3EKG9-F1
#
_entry.id   AF-A0A2H3EKG9-F1
#
_cell.length_a   1.000
_cell.length_b   1.000
_cell.length_c   1.000
_cell.angle_alpha   90.00
_cell.angle_beta   90.00
_cell.angle_gamma   90.00
#
_symmetry.space_group_name_H-M   'P 1'
#
loop_
_entity.id
_entity.type
_entity.pdbx_description
1 polymer ?
#
loop_
_entity_poly.entity_id
_entity_poly.type
_entity_poly.pdbx_seq_one_letter_code
_entity_poly.pdbx_strand_id
1 'polypeptide(L)'
;MYGEEIGSYEACNRIVELVLAKDAVCELKPCSFNGVYQPSLLDSFPSPGGRVLLSYFYDRVSPLLAPGVESLTVGGIAFAKTVCQGRQAWLLHPHWGTNPELMEELEGRPEWCLDLTFMNGLLRLGYEFGDERDVTIGKKIAGTELGWCLGATLAMIGGELKCQV
;
A
#
# COMPACT_ATOMS: atom_id res chain seq x y z
N MET A 1 14.88 -22.21 -3.48
CA MET A 1 13.90 -21.80 -4.51
C MET A 1 13.28 -20.50 -4.01
N TYR A 2 13.46 -19.40 -4.73
CA TYR A 2 12.93 -18.08 -4.37
C TYR A 2 12.41 -17.36 -5.62
N GLY A 3 11.43 -16.47 -5.46
CA GLY A 3 10.92 -15.61 -6.54
C GLY A 3 10.43 -16.38 -7.76
N GLU A 4 10.90 -15.99 -8.95
CA GLU A 4 10.50 -16.54 -10.26
C GLU A 4 10.71 -18.05 -10.42
N GLU A 5 11.55 -18.68 -9.58
CA GLU A 5 11.71 -20.14 -9.56
C GLU A 5 10.47 -20.88 -9.02
N ILE A 6 9.58 -20.18 -8.30
CA ILE A 6 8.36 -20.74 -7.68
C ILE A 6 7.10 -20.05 -8.21
N GLY A 7 7.13 -18.74 -8.44
CA GLY A 7 5.96 -17.98 -8.91
C GLY A 7 6.33 -16.61 -9.45
N SER A 8 5.44 -16.01 -10.23
CA SER A 8 5.65 -14.68 -10.82
C SER A 8 4.65 -13.66 -10.28
N TYR A 9 5.00 -12.38 -10.42
CA TYR A 9 4.11 -11.27 -10.09
C TYR A 9 2.78 -11.38 -10.84
N GLU A 10 2.80 -11.73 -12.12
CA GLU A 10 1.62 -11.79 -12.98
C GLU A 10 0.64 -12.87 -12.49
N ALA A 11 1.15 -14.06 -12.15
CA ALA A 11 0.34 -15.14 -11.62
C ALA A 11 -0.26 -14.77 -10.24
N CYS A 12 0.55 -14.17 -9.36
CA CYS A 12 0.10 -13.69 -8.05
C CYS A 12 -0.97 -12.60 -8.20
N ASN A 13 -0.73 -11.62 -9.07
CA ASN A 13 -1.65 -10.52 -9.32
C ASN A 13 -2.98 -11.04 -9.88
N ARG A 14 -2.96 -12.05 -10.73
CA ARG A 14 -4.19 -12.68 -11.22
C ARG A 14 -5.01 -13.31 -10.11
N ILE A 15 -4.37 -13.93 -9.13
CA ILE A 15 -5.06 -14.47 -7.94
C ILE A 15 -5.64 -13.33 -7.10
N VAL A 16 -4.86 -12.26 -6.86
CA VAL A 16 -5.33 -11.07 -6.14
C VAL A 16 -6.57 -10.46 -6.79
N GLU A 17 -6.58 -10.32 -8.13
CA GLU A 17 -7.74 -9.83 -8.89
C GLU A 17 -9.00 -10.66 -8.64
N LEU A 18 -8.86 -12.00 -8.59
CA LEU A 18 -9.97 -12.91 -8.29
C LEU A 18 -10.44 -12.77 -6.84
N VAL A 19 -9.51 -12.63 -5.89
CA VAL A 19 -9.83 -12.47 -4.46
C VAL A 19 -10.57 -11.15 -4.19
N LEU A 20 -10.22 -10.08 -4.90
CA LEU A 20 -10.94 -8.82 -4.79
C LEU A 20 -12.38 -8.91 -5.33
N ALA A 21 -12.67 -9.84 -6.25
CA ALA A 21 -14.03 -10.08 -6.77
C ALA A 21 -14.70 -8.79 -7.28
N LYS A 22 -14.03 -8.10 -8.20
CA LYS A 22 -14.49 -6.81 -8.76
C LYS A 22 -15.77 -6.94 -9.60
N ASP A 23 -16.07 -8.15 -10.06
CA ASP A 23 -17.25 -8.54 -10.82
C ASP A 23 -18.46 -8.93 -9.95
N ALA A 24 -18.31 -8.91 -8.62
CA ALA A 24 -19.42 -9.14 -7.70
C ALA A 24 -20.56 -8.12 -7.91
N VAL A 25 -21.79 -8.55 -7.62
CA VAL A 25 -22.98 -7.71 -7.77
C VAL A 25 -22.87 -6.48 -6.87
N CYS A 26 -22.95 -5.30 -7.47
CA CYS A 26 -22.92 -4.02 -6.79
C CYS A 26 -24.35 -3.46 -6.68
N GLU A 27 -25.01 -3.75 -5.55
CA GLU A 27 -26.39 -3.34 -5.27
C GLU A 27 -26.55 -1.82 -5.20
N LEU A 28 -25.54 -1.13 -4.67
CA LEU A 28 -25.50 0.33 -4.59
C LEU A 28 -24.20 0.84 -5.20
N LYS A 29 -24.32 1.58 -6.31
CA LYS A 29 -23.18 2.14 -7.04
C LYS A 29 -22.74 3.51 -6.48
N PRO A 30 -21.44 3.86 -6.57
CA PRO A 30 -20.32 3.02 -7.03
C PRO A 30 -19.82 2.06 -5.94
N CYS A 31 -19.13 0.98 -6.35
CA CYS A 31 -18.53 0.01 -5.41
C CYS A 31 -17.01 -0.03 -5.54
N SER A 32 -16.33 -0.35 -4.44
CA SER A 32 -14.92 -0.73 -4.46
C SER A 32 -14.81 -2.15 -5.00
N PHE A 33 -14.86 -3.18 -4.16
CA PHE A 33 -14.71 -4.57 -4.57
C PHE A 33 -15.65 -5.45 -3.74
N ASN A 34 -15.92 -6.68 -4.19
CA ASN A 34 -16.87 -7.60 -3.55
C ASN A 34 -18.26 -6.97 -3.27
N GLY A 35 -18.76 -6.13 -4.19
CA GLY A 35 -20.09 -5.50 -4.07
C GLY A 35 -20.22 -4.43 -2.98
N VAL A 36 -19.13 -4.01 -2.35
CA VAL A 36 -19.15 -3.02 -1.25
C VAL A 36 -19.24 -1.60 -1.82
N TYR A 37 -20.31 -0.88 -1.47
CA TYR A 37 -20.48 0.53 -1.83
C TYR A 37 -19.29 1.38 -1.34
N GLN A 38 -18.73 2.18 -2.25
CA GLN A 38 -17.69 3.14 -1.97
C GLN A 38 -17.81 4.32 -2.93
N PRO A 39 -18.03 5.55 -2.45
CA PRO A 39 -17.93 6.75 -3.27
C PRO A 39 -16.57 6.86 -3.93
N SER A 40 -16.50 7.49 -5.11
CA SER A 40 -15.24 7.77 -5.78
C SER A 40 -14.31 8.54 -4.84
N LEU A 41 -13.17 7.94 -4.49
CA LEU A 41 -12.17 8.58 -3.65
C LEU A 41 -11.48 9.73 -4.40
N LEU A 42 -11.46 9.68 -5.73
CA LEU A 42 -10.96 10.75 -6.58
C LEU A 42 -11.84 12.00 -6.48
N ASP A 43 -13.17 11.80 -6.48
CA ASP A 43 -14.13 12.91 -6.35
C ASP A 43 -14.25 13.39 -4.90
N SER A 44 -14.18 12.48 -3.94
CA SER A 44 -14.29 12.80 -2.50
C SER A 44 -13.05 13.53 -1.97
N PHE A 45 -11.88 13.28 -2.55
CA PHE A 45 -10.61 13.89 -2.16
C PHE A 45 -9.87 14.44 -3.40
N PRO A 46 -10.34 15.53 -4.00
CA PRO A 46 -9.83 16.04 -5.27
C PRO A 46 -8.44 16.66 -5.15
N SER A 47 -8.11 17.25 -4.01
CA SER A 47 -6.83 17.93 -3.79
C SER A 47 -5.63 16.97 -3.93
N PRO A 48 -4.55 17.40 -4.60
CA PRO A 48 -3.27 16.70 -4.56
C PRO A 48 -2.79 16.59 -3.11
N GLY A 49 -2.41 15.39 -2.67
CA GLY A 49 -1.99 15.13 -1.29
C GLY A 49 -3.13 14.75 -0.33
N GLY A 50 -2.78 14.58 0.96
CA GLY A 50 -3.72 14.28 2.04
C GLY A 50 -4.10 12.81 2.21
N ARG A 51 -3.46 11.89 1.48
CA ARG A 51 -3.70 10.44 1.60
C ARG A 51 -2.48 9.80 2.22
N VAL A 52 -2.67 9.28 3.42
CA VAL A 52 -1.62 8.63 4.18
C VAL A 52 -1.90 7.14 4.23
N LEU A 53 -0.98 6.35 3.68
CA LEU A 53 -0.97 4.91 3.90
C LEU A 53 -0.17 4.65 5.17
N LEU A 54 -0.84 4.04 6.15
CA LEU A 54 -0.33 3.81 7.50
C LEU A 54 -0.37 2.32 7.84
N SER A 55 0.15 1.98 9.02
CA SER A 55 0.23 0.59 9.53
C SER A 55 0.91 -0.35 8.54
N TYR A 56 0.21 -1.39 8.04
CA TYR A 56 0.85 -2.44 7.27
C TYR A 56 1.46 -1.95 5.96
N PHE A 57 0.84 -0.96 5.30
CA PHE A 57 1.44 -0.29 4.15
C PHE A 57 2.78 0.35 4.50
N TYR A 58 2.87 1.00 5.67
CA TYR A 58 4.13 1.56 6.14
C TYR A 58 5.17 0.46 6.37
N ASP A 59 4.80 -0.60 7.08
CA ASP A 59 5.75 -1.67 7.45
C ASP A 59 6.31 -2.42 6.23
N ARG A 60 5.56 -2.53 5.14
CA ARG A 60 6.01 -3.19 3.91
C ARG A 60 6.68 -2.22 2.92
N VAL A 61 6.19 -0.99 2.79
CA VAL A 61 6.71 -0.06 1.77
C VAL A 61 7.92 0.72 2.28
N SER A 62 7.89 1.19 3.54
CA SER A 62 8.93 2.07 4.10
C SER A 62 10.35 1.49 4.00
N PRO A 63 10.61 0.20 4.31
CA PRO A 63 11.95 -0.37 4.20
C PRO A 63 12.51 -0.38 2.77
N LEU A 64 11.64 -0.46 1.76
CA LEU A 64 12.01 -0.54 0.35
C LEU A 64 12.37 0.82 -0.26
N LEU A 65 11.96 1.90 0.39
CA LEU A 65 12.22 3.27 -0.04
C LEU A 65 13.63 3.71 0.38
N ALA A 66 14.21 4.61 -0.42
CA ALA A 66 15.45 5.27 -0.05
C ALA A 66 15.26 6.09 1.24
N PRO A 67 16.30 6.24 2.08
CA PRO A 67 16.19 7.00 3.32
C PRO A 67 15.68 8.43 3.09
N GLY A 68 14.68 8.85 3.87
CA GLY A 68 14.06 10.18 3.79
C GLY A 68 12.96 10.32 2.74
N VAL A 69 12.66 9.27 1.96
CA VAL A 69 11.52 9.26 1.04
C VAL A 69 10.27 8.79 1.77
N GLU A 70 9.29 9.68 1.91
CA GLU A 70 8.01 9.39 2.57
C GLU A 70 6.81 9.54 1.64
N SER A 71 7.03 10.05 0.42
CA SER A 71 5.97 10.21 -0.58
C SER A 71 6.37 9.54 -1.89
N LEU A 72 5.40 8.88 -2.49
CA LEU A 72 5.53 8.18 -3.77
C LEU A 72 4.19 8.19 -4.50
N THR A 73 4.24 7.89 -5.78
CA THR A 73 3.01 7.65 -6.55
C THR A 73 2.50 6.23 -6.29
N VAL A 74 1.21 5.98 -6.53
CA VAL A 74 0.65 4.62 -6.45
C VAL A 74 1.36 3.68 -7.42
N GLY A 75 1.73 4.16 -8.61
CA GLY A 75 2.58 3.40 -9.55
C GLY A 75 3.95 3.05 -8.98
N GLY A 76 4.48 3.88 -8.07
CA GLY A 76 5.72 3.61 -7.32
C GLY A 76 5.64 2.42 -6.37
N ILE A 77 4.45 1.94 -5.99
CA ILE A 77 4.24 0.73 -5.17
C ILE A 77 4.45 -0.55 -6.01
N ALA A 78 4.79 -0.42 -7.30
CA ALA A 78 5.16 -1.54 -8.17
C ALA A 78 6.45 -2.30 -7.77
N PHE A 79 7.01 -2.05 -6.59
CA PHE A 79 8.07 -2.87 -5.96
C PHE A 79 7.74 -4.37 -5.95
N ALA A 80 6.45 -4.72 -5.93
CA ALA A 80 5.98 -6.09 -6.06
C ALA A 80 6.67 -6.83 -7.23
N LYS A 81 6.84 -6.19 -8.39
CA LYS A 81 7.49 -6.82 -9.55
C LYS A 81 8.93 -7.24 -9.25
N THR A 82 9.73 -6.32 -8.69
CA THR A 82 11.13 -6.59 -8.35
C THR A 82 11.25 -7.57 -7.18
N VAL A 83 10.37 -7.46 -6.18
CA VAL A 83 10.38 -8.37 -5.03
C VAL A 83 10.05 -9.80 -5.47
N CYS A 84 9.07 -9.98 -6.35
CA CYS A 84 8.69 -11.30 -6.88
C CYS A 84 9.78 -11.95 -7.76
N GLN A 85 10.73 -11.18 -8.31
CA GLN A 85 11.89 -11.74 -9.04
C GLN A 85 12.85 -12.51 -8.13
N GLY A 86 12.86 -12.22 -6.83
CA GLY A 86 13.66 -12.92 -5.84
C GLY A 86 15.07 -12.36 -5.67
N ARG A 87 15.86 -13.09 -4.87
CA ARG A 87 17.13 -12.63 -4.27
C ARG A 87 18.14 -12.02 -5.24
N GLN A 88 18.27 -12.56 -6.45
CA GLN A 88 19.21 -12.02 -7.45
C GLN A 88 18.83 -10.59 -7.85
N ALA A 89 17.55 -10.31 -8.04
CA ALA A 89 17.07 -8.96 -8.33
C ALA A 89 17.26 -8.02 -7.13
N TRP A 90 17.04 -8.53 -5.90
CA TRP A 90 17.22 -7.75 -4.68
C TRP A 90 18.68 -7.29 -4.51
N LEU A 91 19.64 -8.19 -4.77
CA LEU A 91 21.08 -7.88 -4.70
C LEU A 91 21.53 -6.84 -5.73
N LEU A 92 20.89 -6.81 -6.90
CA LEU A 92 21.17 -5.83 -7.95
C LEU A 92 20.56 -4.45 -7.65
N HIS A 93 19.58 -4.38 -6.75
CA HIS A 93 18.93 -3.13 -6.40
C HIS A 93 19.86 -2.26 -5.53
N PRO A 94 20.13 -0.99 -5.90
CA PRO A 94 21.15 -0.16 -5.25
C PRO A 94 20.95 0.02 -3.74
N HIS A 95 19.69 0.14 -3.31
CA HIS A 95 19.32 0.31 -1.89
C HIS A 95 19.11 -1.02 -1.16
N TRP A 96 18.64 -2.07 -1.84
CA TRP A 96 18.26 -3.30 -1.13
C TRP A 96 19.46 -4.19 -0.89
N GLY A 97 20.30 -4.42 -1.89
CA GLY A 97 21.49 -5.26 -1.78
C GLY A 97 22.55 -4.72 -0.80
N THR A 98 22.50 -3.42 -0.47
CA THR A 98 23.41 -2.77 0.48
C THR A 98 22.83 -2.66 1.89
N ASN A 99 21.56 -3.00 2.08
CA ASN A 99 20.87 -2.94 3.38
C ASN A 99 20.71 -4.36 3.97
N PRO A 100 21.57 -4.75 4.93
CA PRO A 100 21.55 -6.11 5.47
C PRO A 100 20.26 -6.43 6.24
N GLU A 101 19.67 -5.45 6.94
CA GLU A 101 18.44 -5.64 7.71
C GLU A 101 17.25 -5.89 6.78
N LEU A 102 17.16 -5.15 5.67
CA LEU A 102 16.14 -5.39 4.65
C LEU A 102 16.33 -6.75 3.97
N MET A 103 17.56 -7.13 3.65
CA MET A 103 17.83 -8.44 3.03
C MET A 103 17.46 -9.60 3.96
N GLU A 104 17.78 -9.51 5.26
CA GLU A 104 17.37 -10.50 6.25
C GLU A 104 15.85 -10.63 6.31
N GLU A 105 15.14 -9.52 6.26
CA GLU A 105 13.69 -9.53 6.38
C GLU A 105 13.02 -10.04 5.08
N LEU A 106 13.53 -9.66 3.90
CA LEU A 106 13.08 -10.18 2.59
C LEU A 106 13.31 -11.69 2.47
N GLU A 107 14.44 -12.19 2.96
CA GLU A 107 14.77 -13.62 2.97
C GLU A 107 14.01 -14.38 4.06
N GLY A 108 13.71 -13.74 5.19
CA GLY A 108 13.04 -14.33 6.35
C GLY A 108 11.53 -14.47 6.22
N ARG A 109 10.88 -13.73 5.31
CA ARG A 109 9.42 -13.74 5.13
C ARG A 109 9.00 -14.04 3.68
N PRO A 110 8.46 -15.23 3.37
CA PRO A 110 8.09 -15.57 1.99
C PRO A 110 6.92 -14.77 1.40
N GLU A 111 6.11 -14.12 2.24
CA GLU A 111 4.88 -13.42 1.86
C GLU A 111 5.11 -12.04 1.20
N TRP A 112 6.33 -11.52 1.13
CA TRP A 112 6.63 -10.19 0.59
C TRP A 112 6.09 -9.92 -0.81
N CYS A 113 6.26 -10.88 -1.72
CA CYS A 113 5.70 -10.78 -3.07
C CYS A 113 4.17 -10.71 -3.03
N LEU A 114 3.52 -11.53 -2.20
CA LEU A 114 2.07 -11.52 -2.03
C LEU A 114 1.58 -10.20 -1.45
N ASP A 115 2.19 -9.73 -0.37
CA ASP A 115 1.78 -8.52 0.35
C ASP A 115 1.83 -7.29 -0.56
N LEU A 116 2.95 -7.09 -1.27
CA LEU A 116 3.09 -5.94 -2.17
C LEU A 116 2.19 -6.06 -3.39
N THR A 117 1.98 -7.29 -3.91
CA THR A 117 1.05 -7.51 -5.02
C THR A 117 -0.38 -7.20 -4.59
N PHE A 118 -0.78 -7.63 -3.39
CA PHE A 118 -2.07 -7.32 -2.81
C PHE A 118 -2.24 -5.82 -2.56
N MET A 119 -1.25 -5.15 -1.98
CA MET A 119 -1.28 -3.69 -1.78
C MET A 119 -1.45 -2.93 -3.10
N ASN A 120 -0.71 -3.31 -4.14
CA ASN A 120 -0.84 -2.73 -5.47
C ASN A 120 -2.24 -2.99 -6.07
N GLY A 121 -2.74 -4.23 -5.98
CA GLY A 121 -4.08 -4.59 -6.46
C GLY A 121 -5.18 -3.85 -5.70
N LEU A 122 -5.08 -3.75 -4.38
CA LEU A 122 -6.04 -3.04 -3.54
C LEU A 122 -6.10 -1.54 -3.90
N LEU A 123 -4.97 -0.88 -4.07
CA LEU A 123 -4.93 0.55 -4.40
C LEU A 123 -5.42 0.84 -5.83
N ARG A 124 -4.97 0.07 -6.82
CA ARG A 124 -5.26 0.32 -8.24
C ARG A 124 -6.60 -0.24 -8.69
N LEU A 125 -6.91 -1.48 -8.31
CA LEU A 125 -8.16 -2.14 -8.72
C LEU A 125 -9.27 -1.97 -7.68
N GLY A 126 -8.95 -2.12 -6.40
CA GLY A 126 -9.95 -2.00 -5.33
C GLY A 126 -10.44 -0.56 -5.17
N TYR A 127 -9.50 0.36 -4.93
CA TYR A 127 -9.77 1.78 -4.65
C TYR A 127 -9.65 2.69 -5.87
N GLU A 128 -9.29 2.16 -7.03
CA GLU A 128 -9.30 2.86 -8.32
C GLU A 128 -8.41 4.12 -8.33
N PHE A 129 -7.30 4.09 -7.60
CA PHE A 129 -6.30 5.14 -7.71
C PHE A 129 -5.53 5.02 -9.04
N GLY A 130 -5.37 6.15 -9.71
CA GLY A 130 -4.49 6.27 -10.88
C GLY A 130 -3.01 6.21 -10.49
N ASP A 131 -2.17 5.81 -11.45
CA ASP A 131 -0.74 5.56 -11.21
C ASP A 131 0.02 6.80 -10.75
N GLU A 132 -0.32 7.97 -11.30
CA GLU A 132 0.30 9.26 -10.98
C GLU A 132 -0.18 9.86 -9.66
N ARG A 133 -1.04 9.16 -8.91
CA ARG A 133 -1.58 9.72 -7.67
C ARG A 133 -0.55 9.63 -6.55
N ASP A 134 -0.22 10.77 -5.97
CA ASP A 134 0.65 10.85 -4.79
C ASP A 134 -0.02 10.28 -3.54
N VAL A 135 0.76 9.49 -2.80
CA VAL A 135 0.45 8.96 -1.48
C VAL A 135 1.64 9.16 -0.55
N THR A 136 1.35 9.44 0.71
CA THR A 136 2.38 9.55 1.76
C THR A 136 2.37 8.28 2.60
N ILE A 137 3.54 7.73 2.87
CA ILE A 137 3.73 6.61 3.79
C ILE A 137 4.17 7.18 5.12
N GLY A 138 3.40 6.96 6.18
CA GLY A 138 3.69 7.56 7.48
C GLY A 138 3.41 6.63 8.65
N LYS A 139 4.33 6.62 9.62
CA LYS A 139 4.11 6.06 10.97
C LYS A 139 3.65 7.13 11.96
N LYS A 140 4.10 8.36 11.76
CA LYS A 140 3.78 9.51 12.62
C LYS A 140 3.52 10.75 11.77
N ILE A 141 2.66 11.63 12.28
CA ILE A 141 2.51 13.01 11.79
C ILE A 141 2.77 13.95 12.97
N ALA A 142 3.68 14.90 12.80
CA ALA A 142 4.07 15.86 13.83
C ALA A 142 4.38 15.19 15.19
N GLY A 143 5.12 14.08 15.17
CA GLY A 143 5.49 13.32 16.37
C GLY A 143 4.39 12.42 16.94
N THR A 144 3.16 12.49 16.42
CA THR A 144 2.02 11.70 16.89
C THR A 144 1.81 10.46 16.01
N GLU A 145 1.57 9.31 16.63
CA GLU A 145 1.32 8.05 15.92
C GLU A 145 0.08 8.13 15.02
N LEU A 146 0.23 7.63 13.80
CA LEU A 146 -0.89 7.47 12.88
C LEU A 146 -1.69 6.23 13.27
N GLY A 147 -2.91 6.47 13.76
CA GLY A 147 -3.82 5.42 14.16
C GLY A 147 -5.13 5.99 14.66
N TRP A 148 -6.08 5.10 14.89
CA TRP A 148 -7.42 5.46 15.33
C TRP A 148 -7.46 5.95 16.80
N CYS A 149 -6.45 5.58 17.61
CA CYS A 149 -6.41 5.85 19.05
C CYS A 149 -6.50 7.35 19.41
N LEU A 150 -5.83 8.22 18.65
CA LEU A 150 -5.89 9.67 18.88
C LEU A 150 -7.30 10.20 18.64
N GLY A 151 -7.91 9.82 17.52
CA GLY A 151 -9.28 10.22 17.18
C GLY A 151 -10.29 9.73 18.21
N ALA A 152 -10.17 8.49 18.68
CA ALA A 152 -11.00 7.93 19.74
C ALA A 152 -10.84 8.72 21.05
N THR A 153 -9.62 9.07 21.43
CA THR A 153 -9.35 9.85 22.65
C THR A 153 -9.95 11.25 22.56
N LEU A 154 -9.79 11.94 21.42
CA LEU A 154 -10.40 13.24 21.17
C LEU A 154 -11.92 13.18 21.30
N ALA A 155 -12.56 12.16 20.73
CA ALA A 155 -14.00 11.95 20.86
C ALA A 155 -14.42 11.69 22.32
N MET A 156 -13.68 10.87 23.06
CA MET A 156 -13.97 10.56 24.48
C MET A 156 -13.91 11.78 25.39
N ILE A 157 -13.01 12.73 25.12
CA ILE A 157 -12.86 13.96 25.93
C ILE A 157 -13.75 15.11 25.45
N GLY A 158 -14.62 14.89 24.46
CA GLY A 158 -15.47 15.93 23.89
C GLY A 158 -14.71 16.97 23.05
N GLY A 159 -13.56 16.59 22.48
CA GLY A 159 -12.79 17.45 21.58
C GLY A 159 -13.52 17.63 20.25
N GLU A 160 -13.68 18.88 19.80
CA GLU A 160 -14.20 19.21 18.48
C GLU A 160 -13.06 19.36 17.47
N LEU A 161 -13.13 18.61 16.36
CA LEU A 161 -12.26 18.79 15.20
C LEU A 161 -12.98 19.64 14.15
N LYS A 162 -12.35 20.75 13.74
CA LYS A 162 -12.84 21.60 12.65
C LYS A 162 -11.77 21.66 11.56
N CYS A 163 -12.15 21.33 10.34
CA CYS A 163 -11.29 21.58 9.19
C CYS A 163 -11.09 23.09 9.03
N GLN A 164 -9.85 23.53 8.87
CA GLN A 164 -9.59 24.87 8.37
C GLN A 164 -9.95 24.87 6.88
N VAL A 165 -10.98 25.64 6.53
CA VAL A 165 -11.43 25.85 5.15
C VAL A 165 -10.69 27.04 4.57
#